data_AF-A0A427V1J0-F1
#
_entry.id   AF-A0A427V1J0-F1
#
_cell.length_a   1.000
_cell.length_b   1.000
_cell.length_c   1.000
_cell.angle_alpha   90.00
_cell.angle_beta   90.00
_cell.angle_gamma   90.00
#
_symmetry.space_group_name_H-M   'P 1'
#
loop_
_entity.id
_entity.type
_entity.pdbx_description
1 polymer ?
#
loop_
_entity_poly.entity_id
_entity_poly.type
_entity_poly.pdbx_seq_one_letter_code
_entity_poly.pdbx_strand_id
1 'polypeptide(L)' 'MTKFTVIINGETGPHKYQVEAEDYTTAESIATEQHVHACPFESEKPFDTLVIIEGWPQVW' A
#
# COMPACT_ATOMS: atom_id res chain seq x y z
N MET A 1 -6.77 15.14 5.84
CA MET A 1 -6.06 13.93 5.42
C MET A 1 -6.81 13.33 4.25
N THR A 2 -6.07 12.90 3.24
CA THR A 2 -6.57 12.30 2.00
C THR A 2 -6.55 10.78 2.13
N LYS A 3 -7.53 10.09 1.54
CA LYS A 3 -7.58 8.63 1.48
C LYS A 3 -6.83 8.10 0.27
N PHE A 4 -5.89 7.20 0.51
CA PHE A 4 -5.10 6.55 -0.52
C PHE A 4 -5.39 5.05 -0.54
N THR A 5 -5.33 4.46 -1.74
CA THR A 5 -5.22 3.01 -1.90
C THR A 5 -3.82 2.70 -2.42
N VAL A 6 -3.05 1.96 -1.62
CA VAL A 6 -1.70 1.53 -1.98
C VAL A 6 -1.73 0.06 -2.32
N ILE A 7 -1.16 -0.29 -3.48
CA ILE A 7 -1.00 -1.69 -3.90
C ILE A 7 0.48 -2.03 -3.79
N ILE A 8 0.79 -3.03 -2.98
CA ILE A 8 2.15 -3.55 -2.79
C ILE A 8 2.21 -4.91 -3.46
N ASN A 9 3.08 -5.06 -4.45
CA ASN A 9 3.28 -6.34 -5.12
C ASN A 9 4.32 -7.16 -4.36
N GLY A 10 3.84 -8.04 -3.47
CA GLY A 10 4.66 -8.96 -2.69
C GLY A 10 4.93 -10.27 -3.44
N GLU A 11 5.69 -11.18 -2.82
CA GLU A 11 6.04 -12.47 -3.43
C GLU A 11 4.83 -13.39 -3.66
N THR A 12 3.81 -13.29 -2.80
CA THR A 12 2.54 -14.02 -2.91
C THR A 12 1.52 -13.32 -3.80
N GLY A 13 1.87 -12.16 -4.37
CA GLY A 13 1.03 -11.37 -5.26
C GLY A 13 0.69 -9.98 -4.72
N PRO A 14 -0.29 -9.29 -5.34
CA PRO A 14 -0.65 -7.93 -4.99
C PRO A 14 -1.49 -7.86 -3.71
N HIS A 15 -1.06 -7.01 -2.78
CA HIS A 15 -1.75 -6.69 -1.54
C HIS A 15 -2.26 -5.26 -1.58
N LYS A 16 -3.47 -5.03 -1.04
CA LYS A 16 -4.13 -3.72 -1.06
C LYS A 16 -4.26 -3.15 0.34
N TYR A 17 -3.79 -1.93 0.53
CA TYR A 17 -3.86 -1.17 1.77
C TYR A 17 -4.66 0.11 1.57
N GLN A 18 -5.55 0.42 2.51
CA GLN A 18 -6.28 1.69 2.54
C GLN A 18 -5.78 2.52 3.70
N VAL A 19 -5.24 3.70 3.42
CA VAL A 19 -4.58 4.55 4.41
C VAL A 19 -5.02 6.00 4.28
N GLU A 20 -5.10 6.71 5.41
CA GLU A 20 -5.29 8.16 5.44
C GLU A 20 -3.94 8.83 5.67
N ALA A 21 -3.56 9.77 4.80
CA ALA A 21 -2.27 10.44 4.85
C ALA A 21 -2.36 11.89 4.33
N GLU A 22 -1.31 12.69 4.54
CA GLU A 22 -1.24 14.06 4.00
C GLU A 22 -0.84 14.07 2.53
N ASP A 23 0.02 13.14 2.12
CA ASP A 23 0.49 12.97 0.75
C ASP A 23 0.71 11.49 0.41
N TYR A 24 1.03 11.25 -0.86
CA TYR A 24 1.22 9.90 -1.39
C TYR A 24 2.46 9.20 -0.79
N THR A 25 3.50 9.96 -0.45
CA THR A 25 4.74 9.46 0.16
C THR A 25 4.47 8.89 1.55
N THR A 26 3.70 9.62 2.34
CA THR A 26 3.27 9.22 3.68
C THR A 26 2.35 8.01 3.59
N ALA A 27 1.44 7.97 2.61
CA ALA A 27 0.59 6.81 2.36
C ALA A 27 1.40 5.54 2.03
N GLU A 28 2.41 5.66 1.15
CA GLU A 28 3.31 4.57 0.79
C GLU A 28 4.07 4.03 2.00
N SER A 29 4.63 4.90 2.84
CA SER A 29 5.35 4.51 4.05
C SER A 29 4.45 3.72 5.01
N ILE A 30 3.23 4.22 5.29
CA ILE A 30 2.27 3.56 6.18
C ILE A 30 1.86 2.19 5.62
N ALA A 31 1.56 2.11 4.32
CA ALA A 31 1.19 0.85 3.68
C ALA A 31 2.32 -0.17 3.70
N THR A 32 3.57 0.29 3.50
CA THR A 32 4.77 -0.56 3.55
C THR A 32 4.99 -1.13 4.94
N GLU A 33 4.86 -0.32 6.00
CA GLU A 33 4.94 -0.79 7.38
C GLU A 33 3.85 -1.83 7.70
N GLN A 34 2.60 -1.56 7.27
CA GLN A 34 1.51 -2.52 7.42
C GLN A 34 1.80 -3.84 6.68
N HIS A 35 2.41 -3.76 5.50
CA HIS A 35 2.77 -4.94 4.73
C HIS A 35 3.87 -5.76 5.39
N VAL A 36 4.94 -5.13 5.88
CA VAL A 36 6.01 -5.83 6.62
C VAL A 36 5.45 -6.55 7.85
N HIS A 37 4.49 -5.96 8.55
CA HIS A 37 3.84 -6.60 9.69
C HIS A 37 2.92 -7.75 9.30
N ALA A 38 2.17 -7.62 8.20
CA ALA A 38 1.24 -8.66 7.73
C ALA A 38 1.96 -9.83 7.04
N CYS A 39 3.06 -9.54 6.34
CA CYS A 39 3.79 -10.44 5.46
C CYS A 39 5.30 -10.38 5.76
N PRO A 40 5.74 -10.75 6.99
CA PRO A 40 7.14 -10.59 7.41
C PRO A 40 8.13 -11.41 6.56
N PHE A 41 7.65 -12.48 5.93
CA PHE A 41 8.41 -13.34 5.02
C PHE A 41 8.67 -12.73 3.64
N GLU A 42 7.97 -11.65 3.26
CA GLU A 42 8.13 -11.00 1.94
C GLU A 42 9.09 -9.81 1.99
N SER A 43 9.60 -9.45 3.16
CA SER A 43 10.37 -8.22 3.44
C SER A 43 11.76 -8.13 2.78
N GLU A 44 12.24 -9.18 2.10
CA GLU A 44 13.62 -9.25 1.62
C GLU A 44 13.86 -8.65 0.22
N LYS A 45 12.82 -8.29 -0.53
CA LYS A 45 12.97 -7.73 -1.90
C LYS A 45 12.37 -6.32 -2.02
N PRO A 46 12.91 -5.48 -2.91
CA PRO A 46 12.29 -4.21 -3.23
C PRO A 46 10.89 -4.47 -3.80
N PHE A 47 9.87 -4.02 -3.09
CA PHE A 47 8.49 -4.10 -3.56
C PHE A 47 8.31 -3.13 -4.73
N ASP A 48 7.76 -3.61 -5.84
CA ASP A 48 7.21 -2.72 -6.86
C ASP A 48 5.93 -2.12 -6.29
N THR A 49 6.03 -0.94 -5.68
CA THR A 49 4.87 -0.23 -5.11
C THR A 49 4.15 0.54 -6.20
N LEU A 50 2.85 0.25 -6.36
CA LEU A 50 1.97 1.00 -7.25
C LEU A 50 1.05 1.87 -6.38
N VAL A 51 1.35 3.16 -6.30
CA VAL A 51 0.52 4.13 -5.56
C VAL A 51 -0.59 4.62 -6.48
N ILE A 52 -1.86 4.29 -6.19
CA ILE A 52 -2.99 4.78 -6.98
C ILE A 52 -3.97 5.64 -6.16
N ILE A 53 -3.98 6.92 -6.56
CA ILE A 53 -5.04 7.94 -6.64
C ILE A 53 -6.06 8.03 -5.48
N GLU A 54 -6.16 9.25 -4.96
CA GLU A 54 -7.24 9.75 -4.10
C GLU A 54 -8.63 9.41 -4.67
N GLY A 55 -9.40 8.58 -3.96
CA GLY A 55 -10.81 8.36 -4.27
C GLY A 55 -11.13 7.39 -5.41
N TRP A 56 -10.42 6.26 -5.54
CA TRP A 56 -10.90 5.18 -6.41
C TRP A 56 -12.32 4.75 -6.00
N PRO A 57 -13.32 4.81 -6.90
CA PRO A 57 -14.67 4.36 -6.56
C PRO A 57 -14.63 2.89 -6.13
N GLN A 58 -15.18 2.59 -4.95
CA GLN A 58 -15.56 1.23 -4.60
C GLN A 58 -16.65 0.79 -5.58
N VAL A 59 -16.27 0.12 -6.66
CA VAL A 59 -17.22 -0.59 -7.50
C VAL A 59 -17.51 -1.90 -6.77
N TRP A 60 -18.72 -2.00 -6.22
CA TRP A 60 -19.30 -3.19 -5.60
C TRP A 60 -19.77 -4.18 -6.66
#